data_AF-A0A7W5X0T2-F1
#
_entry.id   AF-A0A7W5X0T2-F1
#
_cell.length_a   1.000
_cell.length_b   1.000
_cell.length_c   1.000
_cell.angle_alpha   90.00
_cell.angle_beta   90.00
_cell.angle_gamma   90.00
#
_symmetry.space_group_name_H-M   'P 1'
#
loop_
_entity.id
_entity.type
_entity.pdbx_description
1 polymer ?
#
loop_
_entity_poly.entity_id
_entity_poly.type
_entity_poly.pdbx_seq_one_letter_code
_entity_poly.pdbx_strand_id
1 'polypeptide(L)'
;MTDDITRSEPRVLATAAALTLIREIQRDHPNILFHQSGGCCDGSSPMCYPSDEYRVGETDVKLGEIGGVPVYINASQFELWKHTQLIIDVVAGRGGMFSLDNGRERRFLTRSRLFGNG
;
A
#
# COMPACT_ATOMS: atom_id res chain seq x y z
N MET A 1 -13.12 22.91 25.11
CA MET A 1 -12.78 22.96 23.68
C MET A 1 -12.16 21.61 23.35
N THR A 2 -12.99 20.63 23.01
CA THR A 2 -12.52 19.34 22.50
C THR A 2 -12.79 19.38 21.01
N ASP A 3 -11.71 19.55 20.25
CA ASP A 3 -11.73 19.55 18.80
C ASP A 3 -12.50 18.34 18.27
N ASP A 4 -13.61 18.66 17.61
CA ASP A 4 -14.37 17.80 16.73
C ASP A 4 -13.49 17.48 15.51
N ILE A 5 -12.53 16.57 15.69
CA ILE A 5 -11.88 15.96 14.54
C ILE A 5 -12.86 14.88 14.08
N THR A 6 -13.70 15.21 13.10
CA THR A 6 -14.32 14.23 12.21
C THR A 6 -13.18 13.44 11.55
N ARG A 7 -12.67 12.43 12.26
CA ARG A 7 -11.46 11.70 11.90
C ARG A 7 -11.85 10.71 10.81
N SER A 8 -11.90 11.18 9.56
CA SER A 8 -12.02 10.29 8.40
C SER A 8 -10.99 9.17 8.58
N GLU A 9 -11.45 7.91 8.60
CA GLU A 9 -10.54 6.78 8.73
C GLU A 9 -9.51 6.81 7.59
N PRO A 10 -8.21 6.56 7.88
CA PRO A 10 -7.19 6.52 6.83
C PRO A 10 -7.58 5.52 5.74
N ARG A 11 -7.39 5.85 4.46
CA ARG A 11 -7.74 4.92 3.37
C ARG A 11 -6.81 3.72 3.26
N VAL A 12 -5.60 3.85 3.78
CA VAL A 12 -4.59 2.78 3.79
C VAL A 12 -3.92 2.69 5.16
N LEU A 13 -3.70 1.46 5.60
CA LEU A 13 -2.97 1.09 6.82
C LEU A 13 -1.88 0.08 6.49
N ALA A 14 -0.95 -0.12 7.42
CA ALA A 14 0.05 -1.18 7.34
C ALA A 14 0.12 -1.98 8.64
N THR A 15 0.34 -3.29 8.54
CA THR A 15 0.63 -4.13 9.71
C THR A 15 2.03 -3.85 10.23
N ALA A 16 2.29 -4.24 11.49
CA ALA A 16 3.64 -4.13 12.07
C ALA A 16 4.70 -4.90 11.25
N ALA A 17 4.32 -6.03 10.66
CA ALA A 17 5.18 -6.81 9.77
C ALA A 17 5.50 -6.03 8.48
N ALA A 18 4.49 -5.40 7.85
CA ALA A 18 4.70 -4.54 6.69
C ALA A 18 5.59 -3.34 7.00
N LEU A 19 5.37 -2.65 8.13
CA LEU A 19 6.23 -1.54 8.56
C LEU A 19 7.68 -1.97 8.79
N THR A 20 7.91 -3.20 9.26
CA THR A 20 9.25 -3.75 9.45
C THR A 20 9.93 -4.00 8.12
N LEU A 21 9.24 -4.64 7.18
CA LEU A 21 9.79 -4.90 5.84
C LEU A 21 10.05 -3.58 5.07
N ILE A 22 9.17 -2.58 5.21
CA ILE A 22 9.37 -1.24 4.66
C ILE A 22 10.68 -0.63 5.17
N ARG A 23 10.91 -0.64 6.49
CA ARG A 23 12.16 -0.10 7.06
C ARG A 23 13.40 -0.85 6.59
N GLU A 24 13.30 -2.17 6.42
CA GLU A 24 14.40 -2.96 5.87
C GLU A 24 14.72 -2.56 4.42
N ILE A 25 13.69 -2.43 3.58
CA ILE A 25 13.85 -1.98 2.19
C ILE A 25 14.42 -0.57 2.14
N GLN A 26 13.96 0.34 3.01
CA GLN A 26 14.41 1.73 3.06
C GLN A 26 15.89 1.91 3.41
N ARG A 27 16.53 0.90 4.03
CA ARG A 27 17.98 0.91 4.25
C ARG A 27 18.77 0.83 2.95
N ASP A 28 18.22 0.11 1.97
CA ASP A 28 18.83 -0.10 0.66
C ASP A 28 18.29 0.92 -0.36
N HIS A 29 17.01 1.29 -0.24
CA HIS A 29 16.28 2.20 -1.13
C HIS A 29 15.53 3.27 -0.32
N PRO A 30 16.16 4.41 0.00
CA PRO A 30 15.56 5.39 0.93
C PRO A 30 14.27 6.03 0.38
N ASN A 31 14.16 6.15 -0.94
CA ASN A 31 13.00 6.71 -1.63
C ASN A 31 12.26 5.59 -2.36
N ILE A 32 11.12 5.18 -1.79
CA ILE A 32 10.26 4.14 -2.37
C ILE A 32 8.81 4.61 -2.42
N LEU A 33 7.99 3.90 -3.19
CA LEU A 33 6.55 4.04 -3.21
C LEU A 33 5.88 2.68 -3.35
N PHE A 34 4.59 2.62 -2.99
CA PHE A 34 3.74 1.50 -3.32
C PHE A 34 2.78 1.86 -4.46
N HIS A 35 2.61 0.94 -5.40
CA HIS A 35 1.50 0.97 -6.33
C HIS A 35 0.62 -0.26 -6.12
N GLN A 36 -0.64 0.01 -5.79
CA GLN A 36 -1.66 -1.00 -5.67
C GLN A 36 -2.06 -1.47 -7.06
N SER A 37 -1.66 -2.70 -7.38
CA SER A 37 -2.06 -3.36 -8.62
C SER A 37 -3.47 -3.95 -8.51
N GLY A 38 -4.23 -3.88 -9.60
CA GLY A 38 -5.58 -4.45 -9.71
C GLY A 38 -5.48 -5.94 -9.95
N GLY A 39 -5.57 -6.75 -8.89
CA GLY A 39 -5.70 -8.20 -8.96
C GLY A 39 -7.16 -8.62 -8.75
N CYS A 40 -7.54 -9.76 -9.34
CA CYS A 40 -8.93 -10.22 -9.47
C CYS A 40 -9.68 -10.54 -8.14
N CYS A 41 -8.97 -10.67 -7.01
CA CYS A 41 -9.58 -11.05 -5.72
C CYS A 41 -8.85 -10.36 -4.55
N ASP A 42 -9.48 -10.33 -3.35
CA ASP A 42 -8.98 -9.83 -2.05
C ASP A 42 -7.66 -10.48 -1.58
N GLY A 43 -6.59 -10.21 -2.32
CA GLY A 43 -5.24 -10.79 -2.14
C GLY A 43 -4.26 -10.33 -3.21
N SER A 44 -4.47 -9.15 -3.80
CA SER A 44 -3.52 -8.58 -4.75
C SER A 44 -2.19 -8.25 -4.06
N SER A 45 -1.09 -8.41 -4.80
CA SER A 45 0.23 -8.03 -4.30
C SER A 45 0.44 -6.55 -4.62
N PRO A 46 0.52 -5.65 -3.62
CA PRO A 46 0.95 -4.29 -3.87
C PRO A 46 2.42 -4.35 -4.26
N MET A 47 2.81 -3.57 -5.24
CA MET A 47 4.18 -3.54 -5.72
C MET A 47 4.93 -2.39 -5.07
N CYS A 48 6.12 -2.66 -4.54
CA CYS A 48 7.00 -1.68 -3.92
C CYS A 48 8.14 -1.37 -4.90
N TYR A 49 8.31 -0.09 -5.24
CA TYR A 49 9.27 0.37 -6.24
C TYR A 49 10.15 1.50 -5.70
N PRO A 50 11.38 1.66 -6.20
CA PRO A 50 12.12 2.92 -6.09
C PRO A 50 11.31 4.08 -6.69
N SER A 51 11.27 5.23 -6.02
CA SER A 51 10.45 6.36 -6.46
C SER A 51 10.88 6.97 -7.80
N ASP A 52 12.13 6.77 -8.20
CA ASP A 52 12.73 7.22 -9.45
C ASP A 52 12.52 6.25 -10.62
N GLU A 53 12.25 4.98 -10.33
CA GLU A 53 12.00 3.94 -11.34
C GLU A 53 10.50 3.75 -11.66
N TYR A 54 9.61 4.26 -10.82
CA TYR A 54 8.17 4.19 -11.04
C TYR A 54 7.56 5.54 -11.39
N ARG A 55 7.01 5.65 -12.60
CA ARG A 55 6.29 6.84 -13.04
C ARG A 55 4.82 6.76 -12.63
N VAL A 56 4.46 7.48 -11.57
CA VAL A 56 3.07 7.71 -11.19
C VAL A 56 2.36 8.44 -12.35
N GLY A 57 1.32 7.82 -12.89
CA GLY A 57 0.52 8.38 -13.98
C GLY A 57 -0.42 9.48 -13.51
N GLU A 58 -0.90 10.31 -14.44
CA GLU A 58 -1.84 11.39 -14.14
C GLU A 58 -3.18 10.90 -13.56
N THR A 59 -3.50 9.62 -13.77
CA THR A 59 -4.72 8.98 -13.27
C THR A 59 -4.50 8.17 -12.00
N ASP A 60 -3.28 8.17 -11.43
CA ASP A 60 -3.05 7.50 -10.15
C ASP A 60 -3.50 8.39 -8.99
N VAL A 61 -4.21 7.79 -8.05
CA VAL A 61 -4.74 8.42 -6.85
C VAL A 61 -3.85 8.05 -5.67
N LYS A 62 -3.33 9.03 -4.94
CA LYS A 62 -2.63 8.82 -3.67
C LYS A 62 -3.64 8.47 -2.57
N LEU A 63 -3.59 7.25 -2.06
CA LEU A 63 -4.46 6.79 -0.97
C LEU A 63 -4.05 7.32 0.39
N GLY A 64 -2.74 7.52 0.59
CA GLY A 64 -2.15 7.92 1.85
C GLY A 64 -0.70 7.51 1.94
N GLU A 65 -0.20 7.38 3.16
CA GLU A 65 1.19 7.01 3.46
C GLU A 65 1.23 5.95 4.56
N ILE A 66 2.16 4.99 4.44
CA ILE A 66 2.45 3.98 5.45
C ILE A 66 3.94 3.97 5.75
N GLY A 67 4.32 4.16 7.02
CA GLY A 67 5.74 4.27 7.39
C GLY A 67 6.49 5.38 6.64
N GLY A 68 5.80 6.47 6.25
CA GLY A 68 6.35 7.56 5.44
C GLY A 68 6.47 7.25 3.94
N VAL A 69 5.96 6.10 3.49
CA VAL A 69 5.99 5.69 2.08
C VAL A 69 4.63 5.95 1.44
N PRO A 70 4.56 6.68 0.32
CA PRO A 70 3.29 6.95 -0.36
C PRO A 70 2.73 5.70 -1.04
N VAL A 71 1.40 5.54 -0.96
CA VAL A 71 0.65 4.44 -1.60
C VAL A 71 -0.28 5.03 -2.66
N TYR A 72 -0.12 4.54 -3.88
CA TYR A 72 -0.92 4.93 -5.04
C TYR A 72 -1.79 3.77 -5.52
N ILE A 73 -2.89 4.09 -6.18
CA ILE A 73 -3.76 3.15 -6.90
C ILE A 73 -4.24 3.82 -8.18
N ASN A 74 -4.49 3.06 -9.25
CA ASN A 74 -5.08 3.64 -10.45
C ASN A 74 -6.53 4.12 -10.20
N ALA A 75 -6.95 5.25 -10.78
CA ALA A 75 -8.30 5.81 -10.62
C ALA A 75 -9.44 4.83 -10.91
N SER A 76 -9.31 3.97 -11.93
CA SER A 76 -10.35 2.98 -12.24
C SER A 76 -10.54 1.97 -11.11
N GLN A 77 -9.45 1.56 -10.46
CA GLN A 77 -9.48 0.66 -9.31
C GLN A 77 -9.90 1.42 -8.04
N PHE A 78 -9.51 2.68 -7.91
CA PHE A 78 -9.95 3.55 -6.82
C PHE A 78 -11.48 3.63 -6.77
N GLU A 79 -12.14 3.84 -7.91
CA GLU A 79 -13.61 3.94 -7.95
C GLU A 79 -14.31 2.66 -7.45
N LEU A 80 -13.72 1.50 -7.72
CA LEU A 80 -14.22 0.21 -7.23
C LEU A 80 -13.99 0.04 -5.72
N TRP A 81 -12.89 0.58 -5.20
CA TRP A 81 -12.40 0.33 -3.84
C TRP A 81 -12.59 1.54 -2.90
N LYS A 82 -13.25 2.60 -3.34
CA LYS A 82 -13.42 3.83 -2.56
C LYS A 82 -14.17 3.66 -1.24
N HIS A 83 -14.88 2.54 -1.09
CA HIS A 83 -15.62 2.15 0.12
C HIS A 83 -14.86 1.16 1.01
N THR A 84 -13.61 0.83 0.65
CA THR A 84 -12.75 -0.06 1.44
C THR A 84 -11.55 0.68 2.01
N GLN A 85 -11.10 0.24 3.18
CA GLN A 85 -9.79 0.54 3.72
C GLN A 85 -8.82 -0.56 3.30
N LEU A 86 -7.70 -0.15 2.71
CA LEU A 86 -6.63 -1.08 2.35
C LEU A 86 -5.68 -1.27 3.53
N ILE A 87 -5.22 -2.50 3.71
CA ILE A 87 -4.28 -2.89 4.75
C ILE A 87 -3.14 -3.63 4.07
N ILE A 88 -1.97 -3.00 4.05
CA ILE A 88 -0.75 -3.62 3.54
C ILE A 88 -0.17 -4.51 4.63
N ASP A 89 -0.08 -5.80 4.33
CA ASP A 89 0.42 -6.85 5.20
C ASP A 89 1.62 -7.56 4.54
N VAL A 90 2.24 -8.49 5.26
CA VAL A 90 3.34 -9.31 4.77
C VAL A 90 3.06 -10.77 5.05
N VAL A 91 3.31 -11.62 4.06
CA VAL A 91 3.22 -13.07 4.18
C VAL A 91 4.51 -13.72 3.68
N ALA A 92 4.76 -14.96 4.09
CA ALA A 92 5.88 -15.73 3.55
C ALA A 92 5.69 -15.97 2.04
N GLY A 93 6.79 -15.91 1.30
CA GLY A 93 6.80 -16.19 -0.14
C GLY A 93 7.57 -15.16 -0.95
N ARG A 94 7.67 -15.42 -2.24
CA ARG A 94 8.42 -14.59 -3.17
C ARG A 94 7.60 -13.38 -3.62
N GLY A 95 8.19 -12.19 -3.53
CA GLY A 95 7.63 -10.95 -4.07
C GLY A 95 7.48 -10.98 -5.59
N GLY A 96 6.73 -10.01 -6.13
CA GLY A 96 6.62 -9.82 -7.57
C GLY A 96 7.98 -9.53 -8.20
N MET A 97 8.23 -9.99 -9.43
CA MET A 97 9.55 -9.90 -10.09
C MET A 97 10.18 -8.50 -10.03
N PHE A 98 9.36 -7.46 -10.13
CA PHE A 98 9.79 -6.05 -10.14
C PHE A 98 9.60 -5.34 -8.79
N SER A 99 9.22 -6.06 -7.74
CA SER A 99 8.94 -5.48 -6.42
C SER A 99 10.16 -5.63 -5.51
N LEU A 100 10.43 -4.62 -4.67
CA LEU A 100 11.60 -4.61 -3.77
C LEU A 100 11.57 -5.65 -2.64
N ASP A 101 10.42 -6.32 -2.43
CA ASP A 101 10.29 -7.49 -1.55
C ASP A 101 10.71 -8.81 -2.22
N ASN A 102 10.98 -8.82 -3.53
CA ASN A 102 11.55 -9.99 -4.22
C ASN A 102 12.94 -10.34 -3.65
N GLY A 103 13.18 -11.62 -3.39
CA GLY A 103 14.43 -12.12 -2.79
C GLY A 103 14.53 -11.97 -1.27
N ARG A 104 13.47 -11.52 -0.58
CA ARG A 104 13.43 -11.37 0.89
C ARG A 104 12.64 -12.46 1.62
N GLU A 105 12.20 -13.50 0.89
CA GLU A 105 11.35 -14.63 1.33
C GLU A 105 10.04 -14.22 2.04
N ARG A 106 9.70 -12.94 1.91
CA ARG A 106 8.53 -12.26 2.44
C ARG A 106 8.00 -11.38 1.34
N ARG A 107 6.70 -11.39 1.12
CA ARG A 107 6.05 -10.54 0.12
C ARG A 107 4.97 -9.68 0.72
N PHE A 108 4.75 -8.52 0.13
CA PHE A 108 3.61 -7.70 0.50
C PHE A 108 2.29 -8.33 0.02
N LEU A 109 1.24 -8.09 0.79
CA LEU A 109 -0.12 -8.55 0.52
C LEU A 109 -1.09 -7.43 0.86
N THR A 110 -1.97 -7.08 -0.07
CA THR A 110 -3.06 -6.17 0.22
C THR A 110 -4.26 -6.95 0.72
N ARG A 111 -4.73 -6.58 1.90
CA ARG A 111 -6.04 -6.96 2.43
C ARG A 111 -6.97 -5.76 2.33
N SER A 112 -8.25 -6.01 2.19
CA SER A 112 -9.27 -4.98 2.19
C SER A 112 -10.24 -5.23 3.35
N ARG A 113 -10.84 -4.16 3.88
CA ARG A 113 -12.06 -4.24 4.68
C ARG A 113 -12.98 -3.11 4.28
N LEU A 114 -14.29 -3.31 4.37
CA LEU A 114 -15.22 -2.20 4.22
C LEU A 114 -14.94 -1.17 5.30
N PHE A 115 -15.04 0.12 4.97
CA PHE A 115 -15.21 1.12 6.03
C PHE A 115 -16.42 0.70 6.85
N GLY A 116 -16.28 0.70 8.18
CA GLY A 116 -17.40 0.36 9.04
C GLY A 116 -18.53 1.32 8.72
N ASN A 117 -19.66 0.80 8.22
CA ASN A 117 -20.89 1.57 8.22
C ASN A 117 -21.13 1.98 9.68
N GLY A 118 -21.15 3.29 9.94
CA GLY A 118 -21.87 3.82 11.11
C GLY A 118 -23.34 3.48 11.00
#